data_AF-A0A3D2X6W5-F1
#
_entry.id   AF-A0A3D2X6W5-F1
#
_cell.length_a   1.000
_cell.length_b   1.000
_cell.length_c   1.000
_cell.angle_alpha   90.00
_cell.angle_beta   90.00
_cell.angle_gamma   90.00
#
_symmetry.space_group_name_H-M   'P 1'
#
loop_
_entity.id
_entity.type
_entity.pdbx_description
1 polymer ?
#
loop_
_entity_poly.entity_id
_entity_poly.type
_entity_poly.pdbx_seq_one_letter_code
_entity_poly.pdbx_strand_id
1 'polypeptide(L)'
;MKKILKMLAISMVFVMLVGCSKFPGGSEKENSNENQSNENGNEGSNNQKGEDGTDPGKLPEGDLAEDIILVLDPGHGGVFGGASYDGRNEKDLTLIVANYVKEYLEENYNGVQIVLTRTDDVIMSNDVKEDLELRAQIAKDANADAFVSLHFNAAEDHNQNGSMVFISNRDNVTNVSKLLAESILTELEGLGLKNHGTKTRNSNDTFDEKGKPLDYYAI
;
A
#
# COMPACT_ATOMS: atom_id res chain seq x y z
N MET A 1 -15.42 24.81 -30.28
CA MET A 1 -14.00 25.27 -30.17
C MET A 1 -13.73 25.72 -28.75
N LYS A 2 -12.50 25.48 -28.26
CA LYS A 2 -11.96 25.61 -26.88
C LYS A 2 -12.21 24.37 -26.02
N LYS A 3 -11.43 23.29 -26.20
CA LYS A 3 -10.11 23.03 -25.56
C LYS A 3 -10.17 23.25 -24.05
N ILE A 4 -10.68 22.24 -23.33
CA ILE A 4 -10.40 22.05 -21.91
C ILE A 4 -9.36 20.92 -21.83
N LEU A 5 -8.13 21.39 -21.66
CA LEU A 5 -6.97 20.80 -21.03
C LEU A 5 -7.03 19.29 -20.73
N LYS A 6 -6.33 18.52 -21.56
CA LYS A 6 -5.83 17.19 -21.20
C LYS A 6 -4.81 17.37 -20.07
N MET A 7 -5.19 17.03 -18.84
CA MET A 7 -4.26 16.95 -17.73
C MET A 7 -3.54 15.60 -17.80
N LEU A 8 -2.22 15.65 -17.69
CA LEU A 8 -1.30 14.52 -17.87
C LEU A 8 -1.67 13.32 -16.99
N ALA A 9 -1.55 12.12 -17.58
CA ALA A 9 -1.57 10.86 -16.86
C ALA A 9 -0.35 10.80 -15.93
N ILE A 10 -0.59 11.07 -14.66
CA ILE A 10 0.35 10.85 -13.58
C ILE A 10 0.15 9.40 -13.13
N SER A 11 1.19 8.57 -13.24
CA SER A 11 1.15 7.17 -12.80
C SER A 11 1.13 7.14 -11.27
N MET A 12 -0.07 7.01 -10.68
CA MET A 12 -0.24 6.80 -9.23
C MET A 12 0.29 5.40 -8.87
N VAL A 13 1.36 5.37 -8.09
CA VAL A 13 1.82 4.16 -7.40
C VAL A 13 1.31 4.27 -5.96
N PHE A 14 0.30 3.48 -5.63
CA PHE A 14 -0.04 3.23 -4.24
C PHE A 14 0.86 2.10 -3.78
N VAL A 15 1.66 2.28 -2.73
CA VAL A 15 2.34 1.20 -2.01
C VAL A 15 1.49 0.95 -0.76
N MET A 16 0.60 -0.04 -0.78
CA MET A 16 -0.20 -0.39 0.40
C MET A 16 0.39 -1.61 1.12
N LEU A 17 0.71 -1.44 2.39
CA LEU A 17 1.10 -2.45 3.36
C LEU A 17 0.03 -2.50 4.45
N VAL A 18 -0.84 -3.50 4.44
CA VAL A 18 -1.82 -3.70 5.53
C VAL A 18 -1.20 -4.62 6.57
N GLY A 19 -1.09 -4.17 7.81
CA GLY A 19 -0.61 -5.04 8.88
C GLY A 19 -0.57 -4.37 10.24
N CYS A 20 -1.57 -4.67 11.08
CA CYS A 20 -1.35 -5.15 12.45
C CYS A 20 -2.58 -5.90 12.97
N SER A 21 -2.47 -7.22 13.14
CA SER A 21 -3.32 -7.94 14.09
C SER A 21 -2.66 -7.88 15.46
N LYS A 22 -3.41 -7.42 16.46
CA LYS A 22 -3.05 -7.41 17.89
C LYS A 22 -2.36 -8.71 18.30
N PHE A 23 -1.09 -8.67 18.71
CA PHE A 23 -0.41 -9.82 19.32
C PHE A 23 -0.40 -9.70 20.85
N PRO A 24 -1.10 -10.58 21.60
CA PRO A 24 -0.75 -10.85 22.98
C PRO A 24 0.47 -11.78 23.01
N GLY A 25 1.50 -11.41 23.77
CA GLY A 25 2.76 -12.14 23.82
C GLY A 25 2.68 -13.52 24.49
N GLY A 26 3.71 -14.35 24.26
CA GLY A 26 4.02 -15.48 25.13
C GLY A 26 4.65 -16.71 24.47
N SER A 27 5.98 -16.81 24.63
CA SER A 27 6.82 -18.02 24.80
C SER A 27 6.89 -19.13 23.74
N GLU A 28 8.15 -19.36 23.33
CA GLU A 28 8.72 -20.53 22.67
C GLU A 28 8.27 -21.89 23.22
N LYS A 29 8.01 -22.84 22.31
CA LYS A 29 8.90 -23.98 21.99
C LYS A 29 8.15 -24.96 21.10
N GLU A 30 8.71 -25.33 19.95
CA GLU A 30 8.60 -26.71 19.49
C GLU A 30 9.72 -27.11 18.54
N ASN A 31 10.14 -28.35 18.72
CA ASN A 31 11.32 -28.99 18.19
C ASN A 31 10.89 -29.92 17.04
N SER A 32 11.71 -29.95 15.98
CA SER A 32 11.97 -31.07 15.06
C SER A 32 10.78 -31.87 14.48
N ASN A 33 10.53 -31.75 13.17
CA ASN A 33 11.06 -32.69 12.17
C ASN A 33 10.44 -32.49 10.77
N GLU A 34 11.34 -32.58 9.78
CA GLU A 34 11.22 -33.08 8.40
C GLU A 34 9.82 -33.45 7.87
N ASN A 35 9.44 -32.98 6.67
CA ASN A 35 9.71 -33.73 5.43
C ASN A 35 9.33 -32.94 4.17
N GLN A 36 10.12 -33.12 3.12
CA GLN A 36 9.79 -32.74 1.74
C GLN A 36 8.76 -33.72 1.17
N SER A 37 7.82 -33.23 0.35
CA SER A 37 7.51 -33.84 -0.96
C SER A 37 6.54 -32.99 -1.77
N ASN A 38 6.90 -32.76 -3.03
CA ASN A 38 6.00 -32.45 -4.15
C ASN A 38 4.85 -33.45 -4.23
N GLU A 39 3.68 -33.00 -4.65
CA GLU A 39 2.84 -33.81 -5.54
C GLU A 39 1.86 -32.94 -6.36
N ASN A 40 1.87 -33.21 -7.66
CA ASN A 40 0.84 -32.78 -8.62
C ASN A 40 -0.43 -33.59 -8.37
N GLY A 41 -1.58 -32.92 -8.31
CA GLY A 41 -2.89 -33.57 -8.26
C GLY A 41 -3.96 -32.70 -8.93
N ASN A 42 -4.37 -33.12 -10.12
CA ASN A 42 -5.49 -32.59 -10.88
C ASN A 42 -6.75 -33.37 -10.48
N GLU A 43 -7.73 -32.74 -9.84
CA GLU A 43 -9.13 -33.22 -9.84
C GLU A 43 -10.10 -32.04 -9.90
N GLY A 44 -11.12 -32.21 -10.74
CA GLY A 44 -12.08 -31.17 -11.10
C GLY A 44 -13.36 -31.15 -10.28
N SER A 45 -14.19 -30.17 -10.65
CA SER A 45 -15.62 -30.01 -10.42
C SER A 45 -16.09 -29.71 -8.99
N ASN A 46 -16.56 -28.48 -8.77
CA ASN A 46 -18.00 -28.26 -8.77
C ASN A 46 -18.37 -26.77 -8.67
N ASN A 47 -19.27 -26.40 -9.57
CA ASN A 47 -19.92 -25.11 -9.64
C ASN A 47 -21.06 -25.11 -8.60
N GLN A 48 -20.93 -24.37 -7.50
CA GLN A 48 -22.08 -23.93 -6.71
C GLN A 48 -21.96 -22.45 -6.41
N LYS A 49 -22.87 -21.73 -7.08
CA LYS A 49 -23.17 -20.31 -6.97
C LYS A 49 -23.80 -20.06 -5.59
N GLY A 50 -23.04 -19.46 -4.68
CA GLY A 50 -23.57 -18.79 -3.49
C GLY A 50 -23.81 -17.33 -3.84
N GLU A 51 -25.08 -16.92 -3.87
CA GLU A 51 -25.47 -15.52 -3.96
C GLU A 51 -25.27 -14.89 -2.57
N ASP A 52 -24.08 -14.35 -2.32
CA ASP A 52 -23.86 -13.34 -1.28
C ASP A 52 -23.66 -12.00 -1.99
N GLY A 53 -24.56 -11.06 -1.71
CA GLY A 53 -24.71 -9.79 -2.41
C GLY A 53 -23.72 -8.73 -1.93
N THR A 54 -22.45 -9.07 -1.78
CA THR A 54 -21.39 -8.09 -1.60
C THR A 54 -20.63 -7.97 -2.92
N ASP A 55 -20.93 -6.92 -3.68
CA ASP A 55 -20.08 -6.48 -4.77
C ASP A 55 -18.71 -6.12 -4.16
N PRO A 56 -17.62 -6.85 -4.46
CA PRO A 56 -16.31 -6.57 -3.90
C PRO A 56 -15.74 -5.21 -4.34
N GLY A 57 -16.42 -4.51 -5.27
CA GLY A 57 -16.08 -3.17 -5.74
C GLY A 57 -16.91 -2.03 -5.14
N LYS A 58 -17.85 -2.27 -4.22
CA LYS A 58 -18.56 -1.16 -3.55
C LYS A 58 -17.96 -0.91 -2.16
N LEU A 59 -17.17 0.16 -2.05
CA LEU A 59 -16.76 0.68 -0.74
C LEU A 59 -18.01 0.88 0.13
N PRO A 60 -17.98 0.48 1.42
CA PRO A 60 -19.13 0.65 2.29
C PRO A 60 -19.48 2.14 2.37
N GLU A 61 -20.68 2.51 1.94
CA GLU A 61 -21.24 3.85 2.21
C GLU A 61 -21.80 3.82 3.63
N GLY A 62 -21.03 4.30 4.62
CA GLY A 62 -21.48 4.43 6.01
C GLY A 62 -20.40 4.16 7.08
N ASP A 63 -20.84 4.28 8.33
CA ASP A 63 -20.02 4.13 9.55
C ASP A 63 -19.35 2.76 9.63
N LEU A 64 -18.09 2.74 10.09
CA LEU A 64 -17.37 1.49 10.35
C LEU A 64 -17.87 0.85 11.66
N ALA A 65 -17.88 -0.50 11.67
CA ALA A 65 -18.26 -1.26 12.86
C ALA A 65 -17.23 -1.15 14.00
N GLU A 66 -15.98 -0.86 13.67
CA GLU A 66 -14.87 -0.57 14.59
C GLU A 66 -14.06 0.61 14.03
N ASP A 67 -13.43 1.38 14.91
CA ASP A 67 -12.54 2.46 14.49
C ASP A 67 -11.32 1.88 13.75
N ILE A 68 -10.99 2.43 12.58
CA ILE A 68 -9.85 2.07 11.75
C ILE A 68 -8.81 3.19 11.81
N ILE A 69 -7.57 2.83 12.11
CA ILE A 69 -6.40 3.70 12.03
C ILE A 69 -5.64 3.38 10.74
N LEU A 70 -5.68 4.31 9.79
CA LEU A 70 -4.95 4.21 8.54
C LEU A 70 -3.79 5.20 8.53
N VAL A 71 -2.58 4.69 8.32
CA VAL A 71 -1.39 5.54 8.13
C VAL A 71 -1.19 5.77 6.65
N LEU A 72 -1.17 7.04 6.24
CA LEU A 72 -0.73 7.43 4.90
C LEU A 72 0.71 7.92 4.97
N ASP A 73 1.56 7.40 4.09
CA ASP A 73 2.93 7.83 3.93
C ASP A 73 3.11 8.59 2.62
N PRO A 74 3.08 9.93 2.62
CA PRO A 74 3.47 10.66 1.44
C PRO A 74 4.96 10.43 1.17
N GLY A 75 5.28 9.65 0.13
CA GLY A 75 6.63 9.24 -0.17
C GLY A 75 7.59 10.41 -0.37
N HIS A 76 8.88 10.16 -0.14
CA HIS A 76 9.97 11.14 -0.22
C HIS A 76 9.81 12.32 0.76
N GLY A 77 10.45 13.46 0.49
CA GLY A 77 10.40 14.67 1.31
C GLY A 77 11.74 15.38 1.43
N GLY A 78 11.74 16.68 1.72
CA GLY A 78 12.94 17.50 1.90
C GLY A 78 13.90 17.39 0.71
N VAL A 79 15.11 16.89 0.95
CA VAL A 79 16.14 16.73 -0.10
C VAL A 79 15.86 15.56 -1.05
N PHE A 80 15.01 14.61 -0.66
CA PHE A 80 14.58 13.51 -1.50
C PHE A 80 13.38 13.99 -2.34
N GLY A 81 13.63 14.36 -3.59
CA GLY A 81 12.61 14.87 -4.52
C GLY A 81 11.69 13.80 -5.11
N GLY A 82 12.18 12.56 -5.19
CA GLY A 82 11.58 11.51 -6.01
C GLY A 82 11.67 11.82 -7.50
N ALA A 83 10.76 11.23 -8.28
CA ALA A 83 10.62 11.54 -9.69
C ALA A 83 10.32 13.03 -9.92
N SER A 84 10.78 13.59 -11.04
CA SER A 84 10.46 14.96 -11.42
C SER A 84 10.09 15.06 -12.90
N TYR A 85 9.11 15.92 -13.19
CA TYR A 85 8.69 16.24 -14.55
C TYR A 85 8.10 17.64 -14.60
N ASP A 86 8.53 18.44 -15.57
CA ASP A 86 8.01 19.80 -15.81
C ASP A 86 7.98 20.69 -14.55
N GLY A 87 9.08 20.65 -13.78
CA GLY A 87 9.23 21.44 -12.55
C GLY A 87 8.40 20.97 -11.35
N ARG A 88 7.73 19.82 -11.46
CA ARG A 88 6.99 19.19 -10.36
C ARG A 88 7.79 18.01 -9.81
N ASN A 89 7.90 17.93 -8.50
CA ASN A 89 8.52 16.79 -7.83
C ASN A 89 7.46 15.85 -7.27
N GLU A 90 7.77 14.57 -7.27
CA GLU A 90 6.93 13.52 -6.69
C GLU A 90 6.61 13.82 -5.23
N LYS A 91 7.59 14.24 -4.43
CA LYS A 91 7.39 14.57 -3.00
C LYS A 91 6.27 15.60 -2.76
N ASP A 92 6.08 16.54 -3.69
CA ASP A 92 5.07 17.59 -3.56
C ASP A 92 3.70 17.02 -3.90
N LEU A 93 3.63 16.21 -4.96
CA LEU A 93 2.40 15.54 -5.39
C LEU A 93 1.93 14.51 -4.36
N THR A 94 2.83 13.73 -3.77
CA THR A 94 2.48 12.72 -2.76
C THR A 94 1.89 13.38 -1.52
N LEU A 95 2.48 14.49 -1.07
CA LEU A 95 1.96 15.27 0.06
C LEU A 95 0.57 15.85 -0.22
N ILE A 96 0.36 16.40 -1.43
CA ILE A 96 -0.94 16.93 -1.84
C ILE A 96 -2.00 15.83 -1.82
N VAL A 97 -1.73 14.68 -2.44
CA VAL A 97 -2.70 13.57 -2.48
C VAL A 97 -2.97 13.01 -1.08
N ALA A 98 -1.94 12.83 -0.25
CA ALA A 98 -2.12 12.34 1.11
C ALA A 98 -3.05 13.23 1.94
N ASN A 99 -2.91 14.56 1.83
CA ASN A 99 -3.78 15.50 2.53
C ASN A 99 -5.22 15.45 2.03
N TYR A 100 -5.43 15.36 0.70
CA TYR A 100 -6.78 15.20 0.15
C TYR A 100 -7.44 13.89 0.58
N VAL A 101 -6.69 12.78 0.59
CA VAL A 101 -7.22 11.49 1.05
C VAL A 101 -7.54 11.55 2.54
N LYS A 102 -6.67 12.17 3.35
CA LYS A 102 -6.91 12.37 4.78
C LYS A 102 -8.20 13.15 5.03
N GLU A 103 -8.31 14.35 4.45
CA GLU A 103 -9.47 15.22 4.60
C GLU A 103 -10.75 14.51 4.16
N TYR A 104 -10.74 13.91 2.96
CA TYR A 104 -11.90 13.21 2.43
C TYR A 104 -12.33 12.04 3.33
N LEU A 105 -11.40 11.18 3.76
CA LEU A 105 -11.75 10.01 4.55
C LEU A 105 -12.26 10.39 5.94
N GLU A 106 -11.61 11.33 6.63
CA GLU A 106 -12.04 11.76 7.96
C GLU A 106 -13.35 12.55 7.93
N GLU A 107 -13.67 13.25 6.84
CA GLU A 107 -14.94 13.97 6.69
C GLU A 107 -16.12 13.08 6.32
N ASN A 108 -15.88 12.00 5.55
CA ASN A 108 -16.96 11.19 4.97
C ASN A 108 -17.21 9.86 5.69
N TYR A 109 -16.30 9.43 6.58
CA TYR A 109 -16.40 8.13 7.26
C TYR A 109 -16.16 8.28 8.76
N ASN A 110 -17.20 8.02 9.55
CA ASN A 110 -17.04 7.93 11.00
C ASN A 110 -16.22 6.69 11.37
N GLY A 111 -15.39 6.85 12.40
CA GLY A 111 -14.49 5.79 12.86
C GLY A 111 -13.22 5.66 12.00
N VAL A 112 -12.96 6.53 11.04
CA VAL A 112 -11.66 6.57 10.34
C VAL A 112 -10.75 7.61 10.98
N GLN A 113 -9.56 7.19 11.37
CA GLN A 113 -8.47 8.07 11.79
C GLN A 113 -7.30 7.96 10.81
N ILE A 114 -6.83 9.10 10.30
CA ILE A 114 -5.70 9.14 9.37
C ILE A 114 -4.46 9.73 10.05
N VAL A 115 -3.39 8.95 10.10
CA VAL A 115 -2.06 9.39 10.56
C VAL A 115 -1.17 9.60 9.35
N LEU A 116 -0.57 10.78 9.21
CA LEU A 116 0.42 11.04 8.15
C LEU A 116 1.83 10.78 8.70
N THR A 117 2.69 10.11 7.94
CA THR A 117 4.12 10.02 8.30
C THR A 117 4.81 11.38 8.26
N ARG A 118 4.40 12.27 7.34
CA ARG A 118 4.82 13.67 7.30
C ARG A 118 3.67 14.59 6.89
N THR A 119 3.64 15.79 7.47
CA THR A 119 2.67 16.85 7.15
C THR A 119 3.25 17.97 6.30
N ASP A 120 4.58 18.01 6.17
CA ASP A 120 5.34 19.06 5.49
C ASP A 120 6.42 18.48 4.56
N ASP A 121 7.11 19.35 3.84
CA ASP A 121 8.24 18.99 2.98
C ASP A 121 9.53 18.74 3.79
N VAL A 122 9.57 17.62 4.51
CA VAL A 122 10.66 17.25 5.42
C VAL A 122 11.11 15.80 5.21
N ILE A 123 12.33 15.51 5.65
CA ILE A 123 12.85 14.16 5.87
C ILE A 123 12.85 13.86 7.37
N MET A 124 12.75 12.58 7.74
CA MET A 124 12.96 12.11 9.11
C MET A 124 14.43 11.83 9.39
N SER A 125 15.15 11.34 8.38
CA SER A 125 16.61 11.19 8.43
C SER A 125 17.27 11.53 7.10
N ASN A 126 18.56 11.89 7.16
CA ASN A 126 19.42 12.01 5.96
C ASN A 126 19.86 10.64 5.42
N ASP A 127 19.74 9.59 6.22
CA ASP A 127 19.96 8.22 5.78
C ASP A 127 18.63 7.63 5.29
N VAL A 128 18.61 7.14 4.05
CA VAL A 128 17.37 6.63 3.42
C VAL A 128 16.82 5.43 4.18
N LYS A 129 17.69 4.58 4.73
CA LYS A 129 17.23 3.39 5.45
C LYS A 129 16.59 3.80 6.78
N GLU A 130 17.26 4.66 7.54
CA GLU A 130 16.71 5.20 8.79
C GLU A 130 15.39 5.97 8.53
N ASP A 131 15.31 6.75 7.44
CA ASP A 131 14.09 7.47 7.06
C ASP A 131 12.91 6.51 6.81
N LEU A 132 13.14 5.39 6.10
CA LEU A 132 12.12 4.36 5.87
C LEU A 132 11.73 3.64 7.16
N GLU A 133 12.71 3.31 8.02
CA GLU A 133 12.47 2.67 9.33
C GLU A 133 11.63 3.58 10.26
N LEU A 134 11.88 4.89 10.26
CA LEU A 134 11.10 5.85 11.04
C LEU A 134 9.65 5.97 10.53
N ARG A 135 9.44 5.93 9.21
CA ARG A 135 8.08 5.90 8.61
C ARG A 135 7.31 4.65 9.02
N ALA A 136 7.98 3.49 8.96
CA ALA A 136 7.46 2.21 9.44
C ALA A 136 7.10 2.27 10.94
N GLN A 137 7.96 2.88 11.74
CA GLN A 137 7.79 2.99 13.18
C GLN A 137 6.56 3.84 13.54
N ILE A 138 6.25 4.91 12.80
CA ILE A 138 5.01 5.68 12.99
C ILE A 138 3.77 4.79 12.87
N ALA A 139 3.75 3.89 11.89
CA ALA A 139 2.61 3.01 11.69
C ALA A 139 2.42 2.01 12.83
N LYS A 140 3.55 1.46 13.30
CA LYS A 140 3.59 0.59 14.47
C LYS A 140 3.15 1.30 15.75
N ASP A 141 3.64 2.51 15.99
CA ASP A 141 3.32 3.30 17.18
C ASP A 141 1.87 3.76 17.20
N ALA A 142 1.30 4.04 16.03
CA ALA A 142 -0.12 4.33 15.86
C ALA A 142 -1.03 3.11 16.05
N ASN A 143 -0.47 1.89 16.13
CA ASN A 143 -1.21 0.63 16.04
C ASN A 143 -2.12 0.59 14.79
N ALA A 144 -1.58 1.00 13.64
CA ALA A 144 -2.35 1.14 12.42
C ALA A 144 -2.87 -0.20 11.89
N ASP A 145 -4.11 -0.21 11.43
CA ASP A 145 -4.72 -1.36 10.75
C ASP A 145 -4.14 -1.51 9.34
N ALA A 146 -3.82 -0.38 8.70
CA ALA A 146 -3.17 -0.33 7.39
C ALA A 146 -2.15 0.81 7.27
N PHE A 147 -1.11 0.59 6.47
CA PHE A 147 -0.11 1.55 6.04
C PHE A 147 -0.16 1.70 4.52
N VAL A 148 -0.18 2.93 4.03
CA VAL A 148 -0.37 3.24 2.61
C VAL A 148 0.59 4.34 2.21
N SER A 149 1.71 3.95 1.63
CA SER A 149 2.66 4.86 1.04
C SER A 149 2.22 5.28 -0.36
N LEU A 150 2.29 6.57 -0.65
CA LEU A 150 1.85 7.19 -1.89
C LEU A 150 3.07 7.63 -2.69
N HIS A 151 3.11 7.24 -3.95
CA HIS A 151 4.22 7.48 -4.87
C HIS A 151 3.72 7.79 -6.28
N PHE A 152 4.60 8.38 -7.09
CA PHE A 152 4.35 8.59 -8.52
C PHE A 152 5.51 8.04 -9.34
N ASN A 153 5.20 7.08 -10.21
CA ASN A 153 6.24 6.48 -11.03
C ASN A 153 6.70 7.43 -12.14
N ALA A 154 7.90 7.17 -12.65
CA ALA A 154 8.42 7.81 -13.85
C ALA A 154 8.91 6.77 -14.85
N ALA A 155 8.69 7.07 -16.12
CA ALA A 155 9.21 6.31 -17.24
C ALA A 155 9.64 7.28 -18.35
N GLU A 156 10.65 6.89 -19.14
CA GLU A 156 11.07 7.68 -20.31
C GLU A 156 9.99 7.75 -21.38
N ASP A 157 9.23 6.66 -21.55
CA ASP A 157 8.11 6.57 -22.49
C ASP A 157 6.78 6.89 -21.80
N HIS A 158 6.14 7.98 -22.21
CA HIS A 158 4.83 8.40 -21.71
C HIS A 158 3.68 7.41 -21.98
N ASN A 159 3.87 6.42 -22.85
CA ASN A 159 2.90 5.34 -23.03
C ASN A 159 2.90 4.34 -21.87
N GLN A 160 3.97 4.32 -21.07
CA GLN A 160 4.07 3.61 -19.80
C GLN A 160 3.40 4.46 -18.71
N ASN A 161 2.07 4.38 -18.69
CA ASN A 161 1.20 5.05 -17.73
C ASN A 161 0.21 4.06 -17.12
N GLY A 162 -0.40 4.44 -16.00
CA GLY A 162 -1.34 3.61 -15.25
C GLY A 162 -1.02 3.54 -13.77
N SER A 163 -1.69 2.64 -13.07
CA SER A 163 -1.52 2.37 -11.64
C SER A 163 -0.96 0.96 -11.43
N MET A 164 -0.14 0.81 -10.39
CA MET A 164 0.28 -0.47 -9.86
C MET A 164 0.39 -0.35 -8.34
N VAL A 165 0.22 -1.47 -7.64
CA VAL A 165 0.35 -1.50 -6.18
C VAL A 165 1.41 -2.47 -5.74
N PHE A 166 2.38 -1.99 -4.95
CA PHE A 166 3.30 -2.88 -4.27
C PHE A 166 2.67 -3.35 -2.96
N ILE A 167 2.69 -4.67 -2.73
CA ILE A 167 2.14 -5.32 -1.54
C ILE A 167 3.25 -5.96 -0.71
N SER A 168 2.98 -6.18 0.58
CA SER A 168 3.90 -6.90 1.47
C SER A 168 4.24 -8.28 0.92
N ASN A 169 5.48 -8.70 1.15
CA ASN A 169 5.93 -10.06 0.85
C ASN A 169 5.91 -10.99 2.09
N ARG A 170 5.39 -10.51 3.23
CA ARG A 170 5.29 -11.26 4.49
C ARG A 170 4.09 -12.19 4.47
N ASP A 171 4.31 -13.47 4.78
CA ASP A 171 3.32 -14.53 4.56
C ASP A 171 2.00 -14.28 5.31
N ASN A 172 2.06 -13.68 6.51
CA ASN A 172 0.90 -13.42 7.35
C ASN A 172 0.02 -12.26 6.87
N VAL A 173 0.53 -11.36 6.01
CA VAL A 173 -0.19 -10.16 5.55
C VAL A 173 -0.28 -10.01 4.03
N THR A 174 0.41 -10.86 3.26
CA THR A 174 0.45 -10.75 1.78
C THR A 174 -0.95 -10.82 1.18
N ASN A 175 -1.79 -11.76 1.62
CA ASN A 175 -3.14 -11.93 1.08
C ASN A 175 -4.06 -10.74 1.38
N VAL A 176 -4.06 -10.22 2.61
CA VAL A 176 -4.87 -9.05 2.97
C VAL A 176 -4.37 -7.78 2.29
N SER A 177 -3.05 -7.61 2.15
CA SER A 177 -2.46 -6.51 1.38
C SER A 177 -2.88 -6.57 -0.09
N LYS A 178 -2.93 -7.78 -0.67
CA LYS A 178 -3.39 -8.00 -2.04
C LYS A 178 -4.85 -7.61 -2.22
N LEU A 179 -5.74 -8.00 -1.30
CA LEU A 179 -7.16 -7.65 -1.39
C LEU A 179 -7.37 -6.14 -1.37
N LEU A 180 -6.73 -5.43 -0.43
CA LEU A 180 -6.83 -3.97 -0.39
C LEU A 180 -6.24 -3.33 -1.66
N ALA A 181 -5.09 -3.82 -2.11
CA ALA A 181 -4.45 -3.35 -3.34
C ALA A 181 -5.34 -3.52 -4.58
N GLU A 182 -6.02 -4.66 -4.72
CA GLU A 182 -6.95 -4.91 -5.81
C GLU A 182 -8.15 -3.97 -5.75
N SER A 183 -8.72 -3.71 -4.57
CA SER A 183 -9.81 -2.72 -4.41
C SER A 183 -9.41 -1.33 -4.88
N ILE A 184 -8.22 -0.83 -4.49
CA ILE A 184 -7.73 0.49 -4.96
C ILE A 184 -7.54 0.49 -6.47
N LEU A 185 -6.93 -0.56 -7.01
CA LEU A 185 -6.66 -0.66 -8.43
C LEU A 185 -7.95 -0.67 -9.26
N THR A 186 -8.99 -1.32 -8.77
CA THR A 186 -10.33 -1.28 -9.36
C THR A 186 -10.91 0.14 -9.37
N GLU A 187 -10.81 0.89 -8.26
CA GLU A 187 -11.27 2.28 -8.22
C GLU A 187 -10.49 3.18 -9.18
N LEU A 188 -9.16 3.05 -9.21
CA LEU A 188 -8.30 3.80 -10.13
C LEU A 188 -8.58 3.45 -11.60
N GLU A 189 -8.85 2.18 -11.90
CA GLU A 189 -9.26 1.74 -13.23
C GLU A 189 -10.62 2.35 -13.63
N GLY A 190 -11.56 2.46 -12.69
CA GLY A 190 -12.83 3.17 -12.89
C GLY A 190 -12.65 4.66 -13.25
N LEU A 191 -11.56 5.28 -12.78
CA LEU A 191 -11.16 6.64 -13.17
C LEU A 191 -10.43 6.72 -14.53
N GLY A 192 -10.21 5.59 -15.19
CA GLY A 192 -9.60 5.48 -16.52
C GLY A 192 -8.09 5.24 -16.50
N LEU A 193 -7.49 4.90 -15.36
CA LEU A 193 -6.07 4.52 -15.31
C LEU A 193 -5.89 3.08 -15.79
N LYS A 194 -4.82 2.81 -16.55
CA LYS A 194 -4.46 1.41 -16.88
C LYS A 194 -4.07 0.67 -15.61
N ASN A 195 -4.70 -0.47 -15.36
CA ASN A 195 -4.39 -1.32 -14.21
C ASN A 195 -3.23 -2.28 -14.53
N HIS A 196 -2.09 -2.13 -13.85
CA HIS A 196 -0.91 -3.01 -14.00
C HIS A 196 -0.81 -4.09 -12.91
N GLY A 197 -1.83 -4.20 -12.06
CA GLY A 197 -1.95 -5.19 -11.00
C GLY A 197 -1.01 -4.96 -9.82
N THR A 198 -0.99 -5.94 -8.93
CA THR A 198 -0.12 -5.95 -7.75
C THR A 198 1.30 -6.42 -8.08
N LYS A 199 2.30 -5.91 -7.36
CA LYS A 199 3.72 -6.26 -7.45
C LYS A 199 4.27 -6.53 -6.05
N THR A 200 5.40 -7.23 -5.96
CA THR A 200 6.20 -7.31 -4.75
C THR A 200 7.57 -6.70 -5.02
N ARG A 201 8.19 -6.13 -3.99
CA ARG A 201 9.57 -5.63 -4.05
C ARG A 201 10.29 -6.00 -2.78
N ASN A 202 11.27 -6.88 -2.91
CA ASN A 202 12.12 -7.25 -1.80
C ASN A 202 13.13 -6.14 -1.52
N SER A 203 13.42 -5.94 -0.25
CA SER A 203 14.60 -5.25 0.22
C SER A 203 15.86 -6.05 -0.13
N ASN A 204 16.97 -5.34 -0.30
CA ASN A 204 18.28 -5.96 -0.58
C ASN A 204 19.11 -6.19 0.68
N ASP A 205 18.71 -5.61 1.82
CA ASP A 205 19.53 -5.53 3.03
C ASP A 205 18.74 -5.79 4.33
N THR A 206 17.42 -6.00 4.25
CA THR A 206 16.59 -6.40 5.40
C THR A 206 15.99 -7.80 5.18
N PHE A 207 16.13 -8.65 6.19
CA PHE A 207 15.72 -10.06 6.16
C PHE A 207 14.96 -10.40 7.44
N ASP A 208 14.05 -11.37 7.35
CA ASP A 208 13.40 -11.93 8.53
C ASP A 208 14.35 -12.86 9.31
N GLU A 209 13.88 -13.36 10.44
CA GLU A 209 14.58 -14.32 11.31
C GLU A 209 14.96 -15.65 10.63
N LYS A 210 14.37 -15.95 9.47
CA LYS A 210 14.68 -17.13 8.64
C LYS A 210 15.58 -16.80 7.45
N GLY A 211 16.03 -15.55 7.31
CA GLY A 211 16.87 -15.09 6.21
C GLY A 211 16.12 -14.84 4.90
N LYS A 212 14.78 -14.76 4.92
CA LYS A 212 13.97 -14.36 3.76
C LYS A 212 14.01 -12.84 3.64
N PRO A 213 14.25 -12.26 2.45
CA PRO A 213 14.19 -10.82 2.26
C PRO A 213 12.81 -10.26 2.65
N LEU A 214 12.79 -9.20 3.46
CA LEU A 214 11.58 -8.43 3.75
C LEU A 214 11.22 -7.54 2.56
N ASP A 215 10.05 -6.93 2.56
CA ASP A 215 9.68 -5.93 1.56
C ASP A 215 10.45 -4.61 1.75
N TYR A 216 10.30 -3.68 0.80
CA TYR A 216 11.09 -2.44 0.73
C TYR A 216 11.01 -1.56 1.99
N TYR A 217 9.88 -1.55 2.69
CA TYR A 217 9.71 -0.82 3.96
C TYR A 217 10.03 -1.69 5.18
N ALA A 218 10.15 -3.00 5.00
CA ALA A 218 10.35 -3.98 6.06
C ALA A 218 9.27 -3.92 7.18
N ILE A 219 8.03 -3.62 6.79
CA ILE A 219 6.85 -3.51 7.67
C ILE A 219 6.10 -4.84 7.74
#